data_AF-A0A972Z6N6-F1
#
_entry.id   AF-A0A972Z6N6-F1
#
_cell.length_a   1.000
_cell.length_b   1.000
_cell.length_c   1.000
_cell.angle_alpha   90.00
_cell.angle_beta   90.00
_cell.angle_gamma   90.00
#
_symmetry.space_group_name_H-M   'P 1'
#
loop_
_entity.id
_entity.type
_entity.pdbx_description
1 polymer ?
#
loop_
_entity_poly.entity_id
_entity_poly.type
_entity_poly.pdbx_seq_one_letter_code
_entity_poly.pdbx_strand_id
1 'polypeptide(L)'
;MAIVYTFPQIAGADLVANDLLLLSKMDQTGRPTKSVRLEDLATFVVPFVVPSIGGPFLPLTAGSTVPLTGDLYIAPNGVGPSVGSKSIVFRGIDDLGAELDAAKIFTTDSVINPSGQDLFFQTADDAGTLQTGLYIDAFQQIAIAKSPATAQLDVGGSLNIDGIAGFQNRLALVNATNQNQGLRFTHPAGGASGVVNMYYNGVAVGSRFVISRAATGGAEIELESDGDINLNRTGNGGVLIGGLGNYGSDGAAAAAGVPINGLYRNGNDLKIRVT
;
A
#
# COMPACT_ATOMS: atom_id res chain seq x y z
N MET A 1 -16.08 -57.71 -3.12
CA MET A 1 -15.86 -57.75 -1.66
C MET A 1 -15.58 -59.20 -1.28
N ALA A 2 -14.43 -59.51 -0.68
CA ALA A 2 -14.14 -60.87 -0.22
C ALA A 2 -14.53 -60.97 1.26
N ILE A 3 -15.42 -61.90 1.60
CA ILE A 3 -15.78 -62.19 2.99
C ILE A 3 -14.98 -63.43 3.39
N VAL A 4 -14.07 -63.26 4.35
CA VAL A 4 -13.31 -64.36 4.94
C VAL A 4 -14.03 -64.78 6.21
N TYR A 5 -14.55 -66.01 6.24
CA TYR A 5 -15.12 -66.63 7.43
C TYR A 5 -14.49 -68.01 7.62
N THR A 6 -14.31 -68.43 8.87
CA THR A 6 -13.81 -69.75 9.22
C THR A 6 -14.97 -70.62 9.70
N PHE A 7 -14.99 -71.90 9.32
CA PHE A 7 -15.93 -72.87 9.88
C PHE A 7 -15.20 -74.19 10.19
N PRO A 8 -15.21 -74.66 11.46
CA PRO A 8 -15.82 -74.03 12.62
C PRO A 8 -15.19 -72.65 12.92
N GLN A 9 -15.92 -71.78 13.61
CA GLN A 9 -15.43 -70.45 13.96
C GLN A 9 -14.20 -70.59 14.86
N ILE A 10 -13.06 -70.10 14.39
CA ILE A 10 -11.80 -70.10 15.15
C ILE A 10 -11.81 -68.91 16.12
N ALA A 11 -11.49 -69.12 17.40
CA ALA A 11 -11.37 -68.01 18.34
C ALA A 11 -10.09 -67.22 18.07
N GLY A 12 -10.08 -65.90 18.31
CA GLY A 12 -8.92 -65.06 18.01
C GLY A 12 -7.64 -65.46 18.76
N ALA A 13 -7.75 -66.18 19.89
CA ALA A 13 -6.63 -66.70 20.65
C ALA A 13 -5.98 -67.96 20.01
N ASP A 14 -6.68 -68.64 19.10
CA ASP A 14 -6.23 -69.87 18.46
C ASP A 14 -5.45 -69.61 17.16
N LEU A 15 -5.39 -68.34 16.72
CA LEU A 15 -4.68 -67.91 15.53
C LEU A 15 -3.33 -67.28 15.89
N VAL A 16 -2.24 -67.81 15.33
CA VAL A 16 -0.88 -67.27 15.49
C VAL A 16 -0.33 -66.76 14.15
N ALA A 17 0.63 -65.83 14.21
CA ALA A 17 1.16 -65.11 13.03
C ALA A 17 1.61 -66.03 11.86
N ASN A 18 2.13 -67.22 12.19
CA ASN A 18 2.63 -68.19 11.23
C ASN A 18 1.56 -69.12 10.64
N ASP A 19 0.30 -68.97 11.05
CA ASP A 19 -0.78 -69.81 10.53
C ASP A 19 -1.01 -69.57 9.05
N LEU A 20 -1.19 -70.66 8.30
CA LEU A 20 -1.43 -70.62 6.87
C LEU A 20 -2.93 -70.61 6.58
N LEU A 21 -3.40 -69.50 6.02
CA LEU A 21 -4.77 -69.38 5.53
C LEU A 21 -4.84 -69.77 4.06
N LEU A 22 -5.75 -70.67 3.75
CA LEU A 22 -6.05 -71.07 2.37
C LEU A 22 -7.25 -70.27 1.88
N LEU A 23 -6.99 -69.36 0.94
CA LEU A 23 -8.04 -68.59 0.27
C LEU A 23 -8.48 -69.34 -0.98
N SER A 24 -9.75 -69.74 -1.01
CA SER A 24 -10.37 -70.36 -2.17
C SER A 24 -11.40 -69.42 -2.77
N LYS A 25 -11.37 -69.24 -4.09
CA LYS A 25 -12.47 -68.58 -4.80
C LYS A 25 -13.63 -69.57 -4.95
N MET A 26 -14.81 -69.14 -4.52
CA MET A 26 -16.02 -69.98 -4.50
C MET A 26 -16.51 -70.43 -5.89
N ASP A 27 -16.02 -69.80 -6.97
CA ASP A 27 -16.37 -70.13 -8.35
C ASP A 27 -15.40 -71.13 -9.02
N GLN A 28 -14.39 -71.62 -8.29
CA GLN A 28 -13.42 -72.59 -8.80
C GLN A 28 -13.41 -73.87 -7.97
N THR A 29 -13.91 -74.95 -8.57
CA THR A 29 -13.88 -76.28 -7.96
C THR A 29 -12.46 -76.86 -8.03
N GLY A 30 -11.86 -77.15 -6.88
CA GLY A 30 -10.79 -78.16 -6.79
C GLY A 30 -9.34 -77.67 -6.65
N ARG A 31 -9.05 -76.47 -6.13
CA ARG A 31 -7.73 -76.10 -5.56
C ARG A 31 -7.81 -74.77 -4.78
N PRO A 32 -7.08 -74.61 -3.66
CA PRO A 32 -6.90 -73.28 -3.04
C PRO A 32 -6.31 -72.31 -4.06
N THR A 33 -6.91 -71.14 -4.20
CA THR A 33 -6.44 -70.12 -5.17
C THR A 33 -5.21 -69.37 -4.69
N LYS A 34 -4.99 -69.31 -3.38
CA LYS A 34 -3.80 -68.71 -2.77
C LYS A 34 -3.66 -69.19 -1.34
N SER A 35 -2.44 -69.38 -0.87
CA SER A 35 -2.15 -69.46 0.56
C SER A 35 -1.52 -68.14 1.02
N VAL A 36 -1.90 -67.66 2.20
CA VAL A 36 -1.36 -66.45 2.82
C VAL A 36 -1.11 -66.73 4.29
N ARG A 37 0.00 -66.23 4.84
CA ARG A 37 0.22 -66.31 6.29
C ARG A 37 -0.63 -65.26 6.99
N LEU A 38 -1.00 -65.52 8.24
CA LEU A 38 -1.81 -64.58 9.01
C LEU A 38 -1.09 -63.23 9.21
N GLU A 39 0.22 -63.23 9.38
CA GLU A 39 1.04 -62.01 9.43
C GLU A 39 0.94 -61.15 8.16
N ASP A 40 0.91 -61.80 7.00
CA ASP A 40 0.75 -61.13 5.70
C ASP A 40 -0.69 -60.64 5.48
N LEU A 41 -1.68 -61.31 6.06
CA LEU A 41 -3.07 -60.85 6.02
C LEU A 41 -3.31 -59.67 6.97
N ALA A 42 -2.70 -59.68 8.15
CA ALA A 42 -2.82 -58.60 9.13
C ALA A 42 -2.29 -57.27 8.58
N THR A 43 -1.24 -57.29 7.75
CA THR A 43 -0.75 -56.09 7.03
C THR A 43 -1.67 -55.62 5.90
N PHE A 44 -2.59 -56.47 5.44
CA PHE A 44 -3.61 -56.12 4.45
C PHE A 44 -4.92 -55.64 5.11
N VAL A 45 -5.16 -56.00 6.37
CA VAL A 45 -6.38 -55.72 7.15
C VAL A 45 -6.12 -54.70 8.27
N VAL A 46 -4.92 -54.08 8.33
CA VAL A 46 -4.70 -52.89 9.17
C VAL A 46 -5.89 -51.95 8.94
N PRO A 47 -6.52 -51.39 9.98
CA PRO A 47 -7.61 -50.45 9.80
C PRO A 47 -7.18 -49.49 8.70
N PHE A 48 -7.97 -49.40 7.64
CA PHE A 48 -7.79 -48.34 6.68
C PHE A 48 -7.98 -47.06 7.49
N VAL A 49 -6.87 -46.53 8.02
CA VAL A 49 -6.81 -45.18 8.54
C VAL A 49 -7.01 -44.40 7.28
N VAL A 50 -8.27 -44.06 6.98
CA VAL A 50 -8.58 -42.97 6.07
C VAL A 50 -7.69 -41.87 6.62
N PRO A 51 -6.61 -41.44 5.93
CA PRO A 51 -5.89 -40.25 6.35
C PRO A 51 -6.99 -39.23 6.49
N SER A 52 -7.15 -38.62 7.67
CA SER A 52 -8.23 -37.66 7.89
C SER A 52 -8.25 -36.78 6.66
N ILE A 53 -9.31 -36.86 5.87
CA ILE A 53 -9.40 -36.12 4.61
C ILE A 53 -9.47 -34.68 5.08
N GLY A 54 -8.30 -34.05 5.20
CA GLY A 54 -8.14 -32.68 5.61
C GLY A 54 -8.61 -31.85 4.45
N GLY A 55 -9.93 -31.70 4.31
CA GLY A 55 -10.58 -30.95 3.24
C GLY A 55 -10.09 -31.28 1.82
N PRO A 56 -10.52 -30.52 0.82
CA PRO A 56 -9.93 -30.50 -0.52
C PRO A 56 -8.64 -29.65 -0.55
N PHE A 57 -7.83 -29.65 0.51
CA PHE A 57 -6.59 -28.90 0.53
C PHE A 57 -5.53 -29.69 -0.23
N LEU A 58 -4.84 -29.05 -1.18
CA LEU A 58 -3.63 -29.61 -1.79
C LEU A 58 -2.50 -29.42 -0.77
N PRO A 59 -2.01 -30.49 -0.10
CA PRO A 59 -0.93 -30.34 0.87
C PRO A 59 0.36 -30.00 0.12
N LEU A 60 0.68 -28.71 0.05
CA LEU A 60 1.93 -28.22 -0.50
C LEU A 60 2.95 -28.16 0.64
N THR A 61 3.88 -29.13 0.67
CA THR A 61 5.02 -29.11 1.59
C THR A 61 6.25 -28.68 0.81
N ALA A 62 6.75 -27.47 1.07
CA ALA A 62 8.04 -27.00 0.55
C ALA A 62 9.06 -27.03 1.68
N GLY A 63 10.28 -27.48 1.39
CA GLY A 63 11.41 -27.45 2.32
C GLY A 63 12.66 -26.89 1.66
N SER A 64 13.68 -26.59 2.46
CA SER A 64 14.97 -26.09 1.96
C SER A 64 15.65 -27.03 0.95
N THR A 65 15.30 -28.32 0.96
CA THR A 65 15.81 -29.35 0.05
C THR A 65 14.86 -29.70 -1.09
N VAL A 66 13.59 -29.30 -1.02
CA VAL A 66 12.57 -29.53 -2.05
C VAL A 66 11.68 -28.28 -2.14
N PRO A 67 12.16 -27.21 -2.79
CA PRO A 67 11.35 -26.01 -2.99
C PRO A 67 10.18 -26.33 -3.92
N LEU A 68 9.03 -25.68 -3.69
CA LEU A 68 7.96 -25.65 -4.68
C LEU A 68 8.47 -24.83 -5.87
N THR A 69 8.54 -25.46 -7.04
CA THR A 69 8.93 -24.82 -8.29
C THR A 69 7.78 -24.87 -9.30
N GLY A 70 7.72 -23.88 -10.20
CA GLY A 70 6.63 -23.73 -11.17
C GLY A 70 5.54 -22.74 -10.73
N ASP A 71 4.51 -22.61 -11.57
CA ASP A 71 3.42 -21.66 -11.37
C ASP A 71 2.31 -22.24 -10.49
N LEU A 72 1.77 -21.44 -9.57
CA LEU A 72 0.56 -21.79 -8.82
C LEU A 72 -0.67 -21.33 -9.60
N TYR A 73 -1.36 -22.26 -10.27
CA TYR A 73 -2.62 -21.96 -10.95
C TYR A 73 -3.80 -22.08 -9.98
N ILE A 74 -4.51 -20.98 -9.77
CA ILE A 74 -5.71 -20.94 -8.93
C ILE A 74 -6.93 -20.82 -9.84
N ALA A 75 -7.83 -21.79 -9.77
CA ALA A 75 -9.11 -21.75 -10.48
C ALA A 75 -9.98 -20.61 -9.91
N PRO A 76 -10.83 -19.96 -10.74
CA PRO A 76 -11.82 -19.04 -10.20
C PRO A 76 -12.70 -19.76 -9.17
N ASN A 77 -12.98 -19.12 -8.04
CA ASN A 77 -13.80 -19.73 -6.99
C ASN A 77 -15.31 -19.72 -7.34
N GLY A 78 -15.70 -19.05 -8.43
CA GLY A 78 -17.10 -18.90 -8.88
C GLY A 78 -17.98 -18.10 -7.92
N VAL A 79 -17.41 -17.48 -6.88
CA VAL A 79 -18.14 -16.80 -5.80
C VAL A 79 -17.47 -15.46 -5.51
N GLY A 80 -18.16 -14.36 -5.82
CA GLY A 80 -17.67 -13.00 -5.66
C GLY A 80 -18.30 -12.04 -6.68
N PRO A 81 -17.87 -10.76 -6.73
CA PRO A 81 -18.42 -9.77 -7.65
C PRO A 81 -18.24 -10.10 -9.15
N SER A 82 -17.30 -10.99 -9.49
CA SER A 82 -17.14 -11.56 -10.84
C SER A 82 -16.87 -13.07 -10.78
N VAL A 83 -17.45 -13.80 -11.74
CA VAL A 83 -17.23 -15.23 -12.00
C VAL A 83 -15.77 -15.60 -12.35
N GLY A 84 -14.96 -14.62 -12.75
CA GLY A 84 -13.53 -14.77 -13.10
C GLY A 84 -12.57 -14.50 -11.94
N SER A 85 -13.07 -14.08 -10.78
CA SER A 85 -12.26 -13.68 -9.63
C SER A 85 -11.43 -14.83 -9.08
N LYS A 86 -10.16 -14.57 -8.80
CA LYS A 86 -9.23 -15.51 -8.16
C LYS A 86 -8.82 -14.96 -6.80
N SER A 87 -8.63 -15.82 -5.80
CA SER A 87 -8.21 -15.39 -4.47
C SER A 87 -7.23 -16.34 -3.80
N ILE A 88 -6.26 -15.76 -3.10
CA ILE A 88 -5.44 -16.41 -2.08
C ILE A 88 -5.94 -15.90 -0.73
N VAL A 89 -6.26 -16.83 0.17
CA VAL A 89 -6.74 -16.53 1.52
C VAL A 89 -5.72 -17.05 2.52
N PHE A 90 -5.26 -16.17 3.39
CA PHE A 90 -4.36 -16.48 4.49
C PHE A 90 -5.21 -16.63 5.74
N ARG A 91 -5.42 -17.87 6.19
CA ARG A 91 -6.10 -18.13 7.45
C ARG A 91 -5.13 -18.05 8.61
N GLY A 92 -5.62 -17.53 9.73
CA GLY A 92 -4.88 -17.44 10.98
C GLY A 92 -5.79 -17.77 12.16
N ILE A 93 -5.18 -17.89 13.33
CA ILE A 93 -5.87 -17.95 14.61
C ILE A 93 -5.65 -16.60 15.27
N ASP A 94 -6.71 -15.93 15.71
CA ASP A 94 -6.59 -14.67 16.46
C ASP A 94 -6.03 -14.90 17.87
N ASP A 95 -5.77 -13.81 18.60
CA ASP A 95 -5.28 -13.86 19.98
C ASP A 95 -6.30 -14.41 20.99
N LEU A 96 -7.56 -14.58 20.57
CA LEU A 96 -8.63 -15.23 21.32
C LEU A 96 -8.83 -16.71 20.96
N GLY A 97 -8.06 -17.24 20.01
CA GLY A 97 -8.09 -18.64 19.60
C GLY A 97 -9.09 -18.98 18.49
N ALA A 98 -9.77 -18.01 17.89
CA ALA A 98 -10.70 -18.22 16.79
C ALA A 98 -9.97 -18.23 15.43
N GLU A 99 -10.31 -19.20 14.57
CA GLU A 99 -9.81 -19.23 13.19
C GLU A 99 -10.56 -18.18 12.35
N LEU A 100 -9.80 -17.36 11.60
CA LEU A 100 -10.34 -16.35 10.71
C LEU A 100 -9.50 -16.19 9.44
N ASP A 101 -10.10 -15.60 8.40
CA ASP A 101 -9.41 -15.20 7.19
C ASP A 101 -8.63 -13.90 7.48
N ALA A 102 -7.37 -14.02 7.89
CA ALA A 102 -6.57 -12.89 8.39
C ALA A 102 -6.14 -11.92 7.27
N ALA A 103 -5.91 -12.45 6.07
CA ALA A 103 -5.63 -11.64 4.90
C ALA A 103 -6.14 -12.31 3.62
N LYS A 104 -6.39 -11.50 2.60
CA LYS A 104 -6.83 -11.97 1.30
C LYS A 104 -6.20 -11.14 0.18
N ILE A 105 -5.69 -11.83 -0.84
CA ILE A 105 -5.26 -11.22 -2.10
C ILE A 105 -6.18 -11.75 -3.18
N PHE A 106 -6.84 -10.89 -3.94
CA PHE A 106 -7.77 -11.35 -4.96
C PHE A 106 -7.92 -10.37 -6.12
N THR A 107 -8.38 -10.89 -7.25
CA THR A 107 -8.77 -10.08 -8.40
C THR A 107 -10.28 -10.02 -8.55
N THR A 108 -10.78 -8.92 -9.12
CA THR A 108 -12.15 -8.83 -9.64
C THR A 108 -12.14 -8.23 -11.03
N ASP A 109 -13.10 -8.59 -11.88
CA ASP A 109 -13.23 -7.91 -13.17
C ASP A 109 -13.52 -6.43 -12.95
N SER A 110 -12.79 -5.59 -13.69
CA SER A 110 -12.98 -4.15 -13.61
C SER A 110 -14.27 -3.75 -14.33
N VAL A 111 -15.11 -2.96 -13.67
CA VAL A 111 -16.35 -2.44 -14.27
C VAL A 111 -16.06 -1.50 -15.44
N ILE A 112 -14.90 -0.84 -15.42
CA ILE A 112 -14.51 0.20 -16.39
C ILE A 112 -13.58 -0.36 -17.48
N ASN A 113 -12.80 -1.42 -17.19
CA ASN A 113 -11.97 -2.14 -18.16
C ASN A 113 -12.34 -3.64 -18.17
N PRO A 114 -13.35 -4.07 -18.94
CA PRO A 114 -13.83 -5.45 -18.93
C PRO A 114 -12.79 -6.51 -19.36
N SER A 115 -11.71 -6.08 -20.02
CA SER A 115 -10.58 -6.94 -20.40
C SER A 115 -9.47 -6.98 -19.36
N GLY A 116 -9.56 -6.16 -18.30
CA GLY A 116 -8.63 -6.10 -17.19
C GLY A 116 -9.28 -6.50 -15.86
N GLN A 117 -8.43 -6.72 -14.86
CA GLN A 117 -8.88 -7.03 -13.51
C GLN A 117 -8.24 -6.06 -12.53
N ASP A 118 -9.00 -5.68 -11.51
CA ASP A 118 -8.49 -4.95 -10.36
C ASP A 118 -7.90 -5.96 -9.37
N LEU A 119 -6.78 -5.63 -8.73
CA LEU A 119 -6.09 -6.46 -7.73
C LEU A 119 -6.22 -5.82 -6.34
N PHE A 120 -6.67 -6.60 -5.37
CA PHE A 120 -6.93 -6.17 -4.00
C PHE A 120 -6.05 -6.90 -2.99
N PHE A 121 -5.63 -6.17 -1.96
CA PHE A 121 -4.97 -6.69 -0.77
C PHE A 121 -5.78 -6.28 0.45
N GLN A 122 -6.29 -7.27 1.17
CA GLN A 122 -7.12 -7.09 2.35
C GLN A 122 -6.49 -7.71 3.58
N THR A 123 -6.69 -7.07 4.72
CA THR A 123 -6.35 -7.58 6.05
C THR A 123 -7.60 -7.51 6.94
N ALA A 124 -7.80 -8.50 7.79
CA ALA A 124 -8.88 -8.48 8.77
C ALA A 124 -8.60 -7.47 9.89
N ASP A 125 -9.64 -6.88 10.45
CA ASP A 125 -9.60 -6.22 11.76
C ASP A 125 -9.78 -7.24 12.91
N ASP A 126 -9.77 -6.75 14.15
CA ASP A 126 -9.93 -7.59 15.37
C ASP A 126 -11.26 -8.35 15.42
N ALA A 127 -12.25 -7.97 14.59
CA ALA A 127 -13.54 -8.67 14.47
C ALA A 127 -13.56 -9.67 13.29
N GLY A 128 -12.42 -9.87 12.61
CA GLY A 128 -12.32 -10.74 11.43
C GLY A 128 -12.88 -10.11 10.15
N THR A 129 -13.21 -8.81 10.13
CA THR A 129 -13.75 -8.14 8.95
C THR A 129 -12.62 -7.71 8.02
N LEU A 130 -12.61 -8.22 6.79
CA LEU A 130 -11.61 -7.87 5.78
C LEU A 130 -11.76 -6.41 5.30
N GLN A 131 -10.69 -5.63 5.41
CA GLN A 131 -10.58 -4.26 4.92
C GLN A 131 -9.52 -4.16 3.83
N THR A 132 -9.80 -3.43 2.74
CA THR A 132 -8.83 -3.20 1.65
C THR A 132 -7.78 -2.18 2.08
N GLY A 133 -6.53 -2.64 2.19
CA GLY A 133 -5.37 -1.80 2.48
C GLY A 133 -4.70 -1.25 1.22
N LEU A 134 -4.68 -2.03 0.14
CA LEU A 134 -4.10 -1.65 -1.15
C LEU A 134 -4.97 -2.19 -2.30
N TYR A 135 -5.18 -1.39 -3.33
CA TYR A 135 -5.73 -1.85 -4.59
C TYR A 135 -4.94 -1.30 -5.78
N ILE A 136 -4.87 -2.09 -6.85
CA ILE A 136 -4.35 -1.71 -8.15
C ILE A 136 -5.49 -1.87 -9.14
N ASP A 137 -5.90 -0.80 -9.82
CA ASP A 137 -6.95 -0.90 -10.83
C ASP A 137 -6.42 -1.46 -12.17
N ALA A 138 -7.35 -1.81 -13.04
CA ALA A 138 -7.07 -2.28 -14.39
C ALA A 138 -6.41 -1.23 -15.32
N PHE A 139 -6.16 0.00 -14.85
CA PHE A 139 -5.38 1.05 -15.52
C PHE A 139 -4.01 1.29 -14.86
N GLN A 140 -3.57 0.39 -13.98
CA GLN A 140 -2.29 0.43 -13.26
C GLN A 140 -2.20 1.57 -12.23
N GLN A 141 -3.34 2.14 -11.81
CA GLN A 141 -3.37 3.10 -10.71
C GLN A 141 -3.30 2.36 -9.39
N ILE A 142 -2.40 2.79 -8.50
CA ILE A 142 -2.26 2.24 -7.16
C ILE A 142 -2.94 3.18 -6.18
N ALA A 143 -3.76 2.62 -5.31
CA ALA A 143 -4.33 3.32 -4.17
C ALA A 143 -4.08 2.52 -2.89
N ILE A 144 -3.76 3.23 -1.82
CA ILE A 144 -3.56 2.69 -0.48
C ILE A 144 -4.65 3.33 0.39
N ALA A 145 -5.56 2.53 0.93
CA ALA A 145 -6.76 3.01 1.61
C ALA A 145 -6.87 2.40 3.02
N LYS A 146 -7.45 3.15 3.96
CA LYS A 146 -7.96 2.63 5.24
C LYS A 146 -9.44 3.00 5.34
N SER A 147 -10.31 2.18 4.73
CA SER A 147 -11.80 2.33 4.62
C SER A 147 -12.30 2.97 3.30
N PRO A 148 -13.57 2.76 2.88
CA PRO A 148 -13.95 2.67 1.48
C PRO A 148 -13.86 4.01 0.75
N ALA A 149 -12.88 4.05 -0.16
CA ALA A 149 -12.90 4.74 -1.45
C ALA A 149 -13.47 6.17 -1.49
N THR A 150 -12.69 7.13 -0.98
CA THR A 150 -12.61 8.46 -1.61
C THR A 150 -11.15 8.86 -1.83
N ALA A 151 -10.51 8.24 -2.81
CA ALA A 151 -9.41 8.77 -3.64
C ALA A 151 -8.21 9.49 -2.97
N GLN A 152 -7.83 9.14 -1.74
CA GLN A 152 -6.63 9.70 -1.10
C GLN A 152 -5.60 8.60 -0.86
N LEU A 153 -4.43 8.74 -1.49
CA LEU A 153 -3.22 8.04 -1.04
C LEU A 153 -2.84 8.61 0.33
N ASP A 154 -3.21 7.91 1.39
CA ASP A 154 -2.82 8.26 2.76
C ASP A 154 -1.47 7.63 3.09
N VAL A 155 -0.40 8.41 3.01
CA VAL A 155 0.93 7.99 3.43
C VAL A 155 1.12 8.46 4.86
N GLY A 156 1.01 7.55 5.84
CA GLY A 156 1.23 7.87 7.27
C GLY A 156 2.67 8.32 7.63
N GLY A 157 3.53 8.51 6.62
CA GLY A 157 4.91 8.97 6.74
C GLY A 157 5.28 9.88 5.57
N SER A 158 6.49 9.74 5.04
CA SER A 158 6.97 10.56 3.91
C SER A 158 6.56 9.95 2.57
N LEU A 159 5.99 10.77 1.68
CA LEU A 159 5.89 10.47 0.25
C LEU A 159 7.14 10.98 -0.46
N ASN A 160 7.91 10.09 -1.09
CA ASN A 160 9.03 10.46 -1.96
C ASN A 160 8.66 10.20 -3.42
N ILE A 161 8.73 11.23 -4.26
CA ILE A 161 8.54 11.12 -5.71
C ILE A 161 9.88 11.43 -6.37
N ASP A 162 10.56 10.39 -6.85
CA ASP A 162 11.80 10.53 -7.60
C ASP A 162 11.47 10.81 -9.08
N GLY A 163 11.85 11.99 -9.59
CA GLY A 163 11.52 12.45 -10.95
C GLY A 163 10.49 13.59 -11.01
N ILE A 164 9.70 13.62 -12.09
CA ILE A 164 8.72 14.69 -12.36
C ILE A 164 7.32 14.25 -11.90
N ALA A 165 6.76 14.97 -10.92
CA ALA A 165 5.37 14.79 -10.50
C ALA A 165 4.45 15.81 -11.18
N GLY A 166 3.47 15.35 -11.95
CA GLY A 166 2.39 16.18 -12.49
C GLY A 166 1.15 16.08 -11.60
N PHE A 167 0.80 17.15 -10.89
CA PHE A 167 -0.48 17.23 -10.18
C PHE A 167 -1.53 17.84 -11.11
N GLN A 168 -2.45 17.04 -11.65
CA GLN A 168 -3.39 17.48 -12.70
C GLN A 168 -4.34 18.61 -12.25
N ASN A 169 -4.72 18.62 -10.97
CA ASN A 169 -5.71 19.55 -10.45
C ASN A 169 -5.14 20.49 -9.38
N ARG A 170 -4.66 19.93 -8.25
CA ARG A 170 -4.27 20.72 -7.07
C ARG A 170 -3.19 20.01 -6.26
N LEU A 171 -2.16 20.76 -5.87
CA LEU A 171 -1.33 20.44 -4.71
C LEU A 171 -1.92 21.16 -3.50
N ALA A 172 -2.46 20.42 -2.53
CA ALA A 172 -2.98 20.97 -1.28
C ALA A 172 -2.07 20.58 -0.12
N LEU A 173 -1.62 21.58 0.64
CA LEU A 173 -0.95 21.38 1.91
C LEU A 173 -1.89 21.84 3.02
N VAL A 174 -2.33 20.91 3.86
CA VAL A 174 -3.22 21.19 4.98
C VAL A 174 -2.37 21.29 6.25
N ASN A 175 -2.61 22.32 7.07
CA ASN A 175 -1.96 22.53 8.38
C ASN A 175 -0.43 22.72 8.36
N ALA A 176 0.10 23.45 7.37
CA ALA A 176 1.50 23.88 7.35
C ALA A 176 1.79 25.00 8.37
N THR A 177 1.82 24.69 9.67
CA THR A 177 1.82 25.69 10.76
C THR A 177 3.21 26.11 11.26
N ASN A 178 4.26 25.55 10.67
CA ASN A 178 5.65 25.95 10.87
C ASN A 178 6.50 25.64 9.63
N GLN A 179 7.75 26.09 9.63
CA GLN A 179 8.68 25.97 8.51
C GLN A 179 9.00 24.52 8.08
N ASN A 180 8.72 23.52 8.93
CA ASN A 180 8.96 22.11 8.63
C ASN A 180 7.73 21.41 8.03
N GLN A 181 6.59 22.09 7.93
CA GLN A 181 5.31 21.51 7.48
C GLN A 181 4.81 22.11 6.16
N GLY A 182 5.52 23.09 5.59
CA GLY A 182 5.13 23.81 4.38
C GLY A 182 5.75 23.29 3.07
N LEU A 183 5.65 24.08 1.99
CA LEU A 183 6.43 23.81 0.77
C LEU A 183 7.89 24.11 1.06
N ARG A 184 8.78 23.17 0.76
CA ARG A 184 10.22 23.33 0.90
C ARG A 184 10.90 23.16 -0.45
N PHE A 185 11.56 24.20 -0.91
CA PHE A 185 12.42 24.18 -2.09
C PHE A 185 13.86 24.10 -1.62
N THR A 186 14.61 23.10 -2.05
CA THR A 186 16.04 22.98 -1.73
C THR A 186 16.84 23.12 -3.01
N HIS A 187 17.71 24.12 -3.08
CA HIS A 187 18.62 24.28 -4.20
C HIS A 187 19.62 23.10 -4.23
N PRO A 188 19.84 22.42 -5.37
CA PRO A 188 20.68 21.21 -5.43
C PRO A 188 22.11 21.41 -4.92
N ALA A 189 22.67 22.61 -5.10
CA ALA A 189 24.02 22.97 -4.64
C ALA A 189 24.04 23.85 -3.37
N GLY A 190 22.87 24.17 -2.80
CA GLY A 190 22.78 25.11 -1.67
C GLY A 190 22.64 24.37 -0.36
N GLY A 191 23.51 24.64 0.61
CA GLY A 191 23.34 24.20 2.00
C GLY A 191 22.10 24.84 2.67
N ALA A 192 22.16 25.12 3.97
CA ALA A 192 21.01 25.71 4.69
C ALA A 192 20.48 27.05 4.08
N SER A 193 21.33 27.80 3.36
CA SER A 193 20.96 29.02 2.62
C SER A 193 20.22 28.76 1.30
N GLY A 194 20.26 27.54 0.78
CA GLY A 194 19.55 27.13 -0.45
C GLY A 194 18.13 26.62 -0.21
N VAL A 195 17.66 26.62 1.04
CA VAL A 195 16.34 26.12 1.41
C VAL A 195 15.36 27.28 1.56
N VAL A 196 14.32 27.32 0.73
CA VAL A 196 13.18 28.24 0.83
C VAL A 196 11.97 27.48 1.35
N ASN A 197 11.34 28.00 2.41
CA ASN A 197 10.13 27.43 3.01
C ASN A 197 8.94 28.37 2.79
N MET A 198 7.77 27.83 2.50
CA MET A 198 6.49 28.56 2.42
C MET A 198 5.47 27.92 3.36
N TYR A 199 5.01 28.64 4.39
CA TYR A 199 4.19 28.08 5.48
C TYR A 199 3.37 29.17 6.19
N TYR A 200 2.41 28.78 7.03
CA TYR A 200 1.74 29.69 7.98
C TYR A 200 2.50 29.70 9.31
N ASN A 201 2.82 30.88 9.83
CA ASN A 201 3.53 31.03 11.09
C ASN A 201 2.55 30.98 12.28
N GLY A 202 2.25 29.76 12.73
CA GLY A 202 1.35 29.49 13.84
C GLY A 202 0.07 28.75 13.44
N VAL A 203 -0.73 28.40 14.46
CA VAL A 203 -1.95 27.60 14.36
C VAL A 203 -3.24 28.43 14.47
N ALA A 204 -3.12 29.71 14.80
CA ALA A 204 -4.26 30.57 15.08
C ALA A 204 -4.88 31.13 13.79
N VAL A 205 -6.17 31.43 13.82
CA VAL A 205 -6.81 32.19 12.72
C VAL A 205 -6.12 33.55 12.61
N GLY A 206 -5.74 33.93 11.39
CA GLY A 206 -4.94 35.12 11.14
C GLY A 206 -3.43 34.93 11.28
N SER A 207 -2.95 33.70 11.50
CA SER A 207 -1.53 33.39 11.34
C SER A 207 -1.04 33.81 9.96
N ARG A 208 0.14 34.43 9.94
CA ARG A 208 0.72 35.06 8.75
C ARG A 208 1.25 34.00 7.79
N PHE A 209 1.08 34.21 6.49
CA PHE A 209 1.76 33.39 5.50
C PHE A 209 3.19 33.92 5.32
N VAL A 210 4.17 33.02 5.36
CA VAL A 210 5.59 33.35 5.39
C VAL A 210 6.33 32.61 4.28
N ILE A 211 7.16 33.34 3.55
CA ILE A 211 8.25 32.79 2.73
C ILE A 211 9.56 33.13 3.43
N SER A 212 10.35 32.12 3.79
CA SER A 212 11.62 32.33 4.48
C SER A 212 12.73 31.41 3.99
N ARG A 213 13.99 31.79 4.23
CA ARG A 213 15.14 30.89 4.16
C ARG A 213 15.62 30.57 5.57
N ALA A 214 16.11 29.36 5.79
CA ALA A 214 16.61 28.96 7.11
C ALA A 214 17.79 29.83 7.58
N ALA A 215 18.58 30.37 6.65
CA ALA A 215 19.78 31.17 6.94
C ALA A 215 19.52 32.65 7.23
N THR A 216 18.35 33.21 6.91
CA THR A 216 18.11 34.66 7.04
C THR A 216 17.56 35.10 8.39
N GLY A 217 17.30 34.15 9.30
CA GLY A 217 16.90 34.44 10.68
C GLY A 217 15.47 34.97 10.81
N GLY A 218 14.67 34.92 9.75
CA GLY A 218 13.31 35.44 9.75
C GLY A 218 12.61 35.30 8.39
N ALA A 219 11.40 35.83 8.31
CA ALA A 219 10.62 35.88 7.08
C ALA A 219 11.19 36.89 6.08
N GLU A 220 11.22 36.51 4.81
CA GLU A 220 11.63 37.39 3.70
C GLU A 220 10.43 38.07 3.07
N ILE A 221 9.31 37.36 2.98
CA ILE A 221 8.01 37.87 2.53
C ILE A 221 6.96 37.37 3.52
N GLU A 222 6.13 38.27 4.01
CA GLU A 222 4.98 37.96 4.87
C GLU A 222 3.72 38.53 4.25
N LEU A 223 2.65 37.74 4.24
CA LEU A 223 1.29 38.25 4.09
C LEU A 223 0.66 38.31 5.48
N GLU A 224 0.41 39.53 5.93
CA GLU A 224 -0.16 39.84 7.23
C GLU A 224 -1.68 39.59 7.24
N SER A 225 -2.28 39.48 8.42
CA SER A 225 -3.71 39.13 8.56
C SER A 225 -4.68 40.20 8.04
N ASP A 226 -4.21 41.45 7.94
CA ASP A 226 -4.92 42.59 7.36
C ASP A 226 -4.77 42.67 5.84
N GLY A 227 -4.00 41.76 5.24
CA GLY A 227 -3.75 41.70 3.80
C GLY A 227 -2.50 42.45 3.34
N ASP A 228 -1.76 43.08 4.26
CA ASP A 228 -0.52 43.79 3.93
C ASP A 228 0.60 42.80 3.56
N ILE A 229 1.46 43.21 2.62
CA ILE A 229 2.66 42.46 2.26
C ILE A 229 3.87 43.14 2.90
N ASN A 230 4.52 42.45 3.83
CA ASN A 230 5.77 42.89 4.42
C ASN A 230 6.95 42.21 3.72
N LEU A 231 7.88 43.02 3.22
CA LEU A 231 9.09 42.56 2.54
C LEU A 231 10.29 42.82 3.46
N ASN A 232 11.01 41.75 3.81
CA ASN A 232 12.25 41.79 4.59
C ASN A 232 12.12 42.45 5.98
N ARG A 233 11.11 42.03 6.75
CA ARG A 233 10.81 42.56 8.10
C ARG A 233 12.00 42.48 9.07
N THR A 234 12.79 41.40 9.02
CA THR A 234 13.90 41.17 9.96
C THR A 234 15.24 41.77 9.51
N GLY A 235 15.26 42.53 8.41
CA GLY A 235 16.35 43.49 8.14
C GLY A 235 17.64 42.94 7.52
N ASN A 236 17.67 41.67 7.07
CA ASN A 236 18.83 41.09 6.37
C ASN A 236 18.59 41.06 4.86
N GLY A 237 18.55 42.25 4.24
CA GLY A 237 18.32 42.42 2.81
C GLY A 237 17.87 43.83 2.45
N GLY A 238 17.66 44.09 1.16
CA GLY A 238 16.99 45.29 0.68
C GLY A 238 15.74 44.91 -0.11
N VAL A 239 14.66 45.68 0.03
CA VAL A 239 13.52 45.55 -0.88
C VAL A 239 13.84 46.31 -2.15
N LEU A 240 14.16 45.59 -3.22
CA LEU A 240 14.33 46.16 -4.55
C LEU A 240 12.96 46.29 -5.21
N ILE A 241 12.22 47.33 -4.86
CA ILE A 241 11.03 47.72 -5.64
C ILE A 241 11.57 48.31 -6.93
N GLY A 242 11.35 47.60 -8.04
CA GLY A 242 11.82 47.87 -9.41
C GLY A 242 12.61 49.16 -9.54
N GLY A 243 13.95 49.03 -9.59
CA GLY A 243 14.92 50.10 -9.40
C GLY A 243 14.41 51.46 -9.84
N LEU A 244 13.97 52.27 -8.86
CA LEU A 244 13.58 53.64 -9.09
C LEU A 244 14.71 54.29 -9.90
N GLY A 245 14.37 54.73 -11.11
CA GLY A 245 15.36 55.32 -12.00
C GLY A 245 16.06 56.48 -11.28
N ASN A 246 17.38 56.50 -11.35
CA ASN A 246 18.19 57.57 -10.77
C ASN A 246 18.40 58.64 -11.84
N TYR A 247 17.67 59.75 -11.71
CA TYR A 247 17.67 60.85 -12.67
C TYR A 247 18.20 62.11 -12.00
N GLY A 248 19.05 62.86 -12.71
CA GLY A 248 19.63 64.09 -12.19
C GLY A 248 18.62 65.24 -11.98
N SER A 249 17.40 65.12 -12.52
CA SER A 249 16.35 66.13 -12.40
C SER A 249 14.96 65.54 -12.69
N ASP A 250 13.91 66.30 -12.37
CA ASP A 250 12.52 65.97 -12.71
C ASP A 250 12.31 65.86 -14.23
N GLY A 251 12.92 66.77 -15.01
CA GLY A 251 12.86 66.73 -16.47
C GLY A 251 13.52 65.47 -17.07
N ALA A 252 14.62 65.00 -16.48
CA ALA A 252 15.25 63.75 -16.89
C ALA A 252 14.40 62.53 -16.55
N ALA A 253 13.73 62.54 -15.40
CA ALA A 253 12.76 61.51 -15.02
C ALA A 253 11.55 61.51 -15.96
N ALA A 254 11.02 62.69 -16.30
CA ALA A 254 9.94 62.86 -17.26
C ALA A 254 10.29 62.30 -18.65
N ALA A 255 11.47 62.63 -19.16
CA ALA A 255 11.98 62.15 -20.44
C ALA A 255 12.17 60.62 -20.47
N ALA A 256 12.48 60.03 -19.31
CA ALA A 256 12.59 58.58 -19.15
C ALA A 256 11.25 57.88 -18.86
N GLY A 257 10.13 58.60 -18.92
CA GLY A 257 8.78 58.04 -18.80
C GLY A 257 8.25 57.96 -17.37
N VAL A 258 8.87 58.60 -16.38
CA VAL A 258 8.30 58.69 -15.03
C VAL A 258 7.03 59.54 -15.08
N PRO A 259 5.84 59.00 -14.73
CA PRO A 259 4.59 59.78 -14.76
C PRO A 259 4.58 60.84 -13.66
N ILE A 260 3.69 61.84 -13.77
CA ILE A 260 3.40 62.75 -12.66
C ILE A 260 2.90 61.93 -11.47
N ASN A 261 3.32 62.31 -10.26
CA ASN A 261 3.19 61.55 -9.02
C ASN A 261 3.98 60.22 -8.99
N GLY A 262 4.80 59.96 -10.00
CA GLY A 262 5.75 58.83 -10.01
C GLY A 262 6.92 59.08 -9.06
N LEU A 263 7.36 58.03 -8.37
CA LEU A 263 8.56 58.06 -7.54
C LEU A 263 9.82 57.88 -8.41
N TYR A 264 10.88 58.61 -8.10
CA TYR A 264 12.20 58.42 -8.70
C TYR A 264 13.31 58.79 -7.72
N ARG A 265 14.57 58.48 -8.05
CA ARG A 265 15.73 58.88 -7.25
C ARG A 265 16.49 60.01 -7.92
N ASN A 266 17.01 60.94 -7.13
CA ASN A 266 18.05 61.88 -7.57
C ASN A 266 19.24 61.76 -6.61
N GLY A 267 20.21 60.92 -6.98
CA GLY A 267 21.26 60.46 -6.08
C GLY A 267 20.70 59.66 -4.91
N ASN A 268 20.85 60.19 -3.70
CA ASN A 268 20.35 59.57 -2.46
C ASN A 268 18.93 60.01 -2.09
N ASP A 269 18.38 61.01 -2.77
CA ASP A 269 17.05 61.52 -2.49
C ASP A 269 15.98 60.69 -3.20
N LEU A 270 14.93 60.33 -2.47
CA LEU A 270 13.66 59.90 -3.06
C LEU A 270 12.85 61.16 -3.42
N LYS A 271 12.42 61.25 -4.68
CA LYS A 271 11.63 62.36 -5.21
C LYS A 271 10.31 61.84 -5.77
N ILE A 272 9.30 62.70 -5.75
CA ILE A 272 8.04 62.49 -6.47
C ILE A 272 8.02 63.50 -7.61
N ARG A 273 7.70 63.03 -8.82
CA ARG A 273 7.55 63.90 -9.97
C ARG A 273 6.30 64.77 -9.78
N VAL A 274 6.46 66.08 -9.78
CA VAL A 274 5.35 67.05 -9.61
C VAL A 274 5.18 67.89 -10.88
N THR A 275 4.00 68.49 -11.06
CA THR A 275 3.69 69.40 -12.18
C THR A 275 4.30 70.78 -12.00
#